data_AF-A0A3P7PAF2-F1
#
_entry.id   AF-A0A3P7PAF2-F1
#
_cell.length_a   1.000
_cell.length_b   1.000
_cell.length_c   1.000
_cell.angle_alpha   90.00
_cell.angle_beta   90.00
_cell.angle_gamma   90.00
#
_symmetry.space_group_name_H-M   'P 1'
#
loop_
_entity.id
_entity.type
_entity.pdbx_description
1 polymer ?
#
loop_
_entity_poly.entity_id
_entity_poly.type
_entity_poly.pdbx_seq_one_letter_code
_entity_poly.pdbx_strand_id
1 'polypeptide(L)'
;MASHFGYSVCLLSLSERTLDDDRLNHLLNTPPPYSVVVLEDVDAAFGSRDDPVQSSKAYEGLTRVTFSGLLNAVDGVASADERILFMTTNHIERLDPALIRPGRVDVKQYFGYCTATMFFKAGFAPCISNKSLRGSMFQHFYGSNATTEMATKFRDAAVALGVDISPAQVQGYLLLRKEDPQAACSDISSIVRCK
;
A
#
# COMPACT_ATOMS: atom_id res chain seq x y z
N MET A 1 -0.76 6.48 -9.29
CA MET A 1 -2.10 7.14 -9.28
C MET A 1 -1.97 8.66 -9.28
N ALA A 2 -1.29 9.27 -8.29
CA ALA A 2 -1.15 10.73 -8.23
C ALA A 2 -0.64 11.37 -9.54
N SER A 3 0.43 10.82 -10.14
CA SER A 3 0.96 11.28 -11.43
C SER A 3 -0.05 11.23 -12.60
N HIS A 4 -1.01 10.29 -12.60
CA HIS A 4 -2.03 10.21 -13.63
C HIS A 4 -3.00 11.41 -13.59
N PHE A 5 -3.25 11.94 -12.40
CA PHE A 5 -4.08 13.12 -12.18
C PHE A 5 -3.28 14.43 -12.12
N GLY A 6 -1.95 14.38 -12.32
CA GLY A 6 -1.07 15.53 -12.20
C GLY A 6 -0.85 16.01 -10.75
N TYR A 7 -1.15 15.17 -9.75
CA TYR A 7 -1.03 15.54 -8.34
C TYR A 7 0.37 15.18 -7.81
N SER A 8 0.87 15.99 -6.88
CA SER A 8 2.04 15.67 -6.07
C SER A 8 1.69 14.69 -4.94
N VAL A 9 2.70 14.00 -4.39
CA VAL A 9 2.51 13.07 -3.27
C VAL A 9 3.25 13.61 -2.05
N CYS A 10 2.54 13.77 -0.93
CA CYS A 10 3.08 14.15 0.36
C CYS A 10 3.05 12.92 1.27
N LEU A 11 4.21 12.32 1.50
CA LEU A 11 4.36 11.17 2.40
C LEU A 11 4.57 11.68 3.83
N LEU A 12 3.83 11.11 4.78
CA LEU A 12 3.98 11.42 6.20
C LEU A 12 3.97 10.12 7.02
N SER A 13 5.02 9.91 7.79
CA SER A 13 5.14 8.77 8.71
C SER A 13 4.86 9.23 10.13
N LEU A 14 3.86 8.61 10.75
CA LEU A 14 3.48 8.90 12.15
C LEU A 14 4.50 8.38 13.17
N SER A 15 5.47 7.57 12.73
CA SER A 15 6.55 7.04 13.57
C SER A 15 7.72 8.00 13.76
N GLU A 16 7.70 9.16 13.10
CA GLU A 16 8.78 10.15 13.19
C GLU A 16 8.88 10.74 14.60
N ARG A 17 10.09 10.70 15.19
CA ARG A 17 10.30 11.13 16.59
C ARG A 17 10.07 12.62 16.84
N THR A 18 10.16 13.45 15.80
CA THR A 18 10.02 14.92 15.88
C THR A 18 8.62 15.41 15.50
N LEU A 19 7.69 14.47 15.26
CA LEU A 19 6.33 14.76 14.88
C LEU A 19 5.43 14.74 16.13
N ASP A 20 4.82 15.87 16.42
CA ASP A 20 3.82 16.06 17.47
C ASP A 20 2.45 16.43 16.86
N ASP A 21 1.46 16.61 17.73
CA ASP A 21 0.09 16.92 17.32
C ASP A 21 -0.02 18.24 16.55
N ASP A 22 0.70 19.28 16.98
CA ASP A 22 0.64 20.60 16.35
C ASP A 22 1.29 20.57 14.96
N ARG A 23 2.44 19.91 14.83
CA ARG A 23 3.13 19.76 13.55
C ARG A 23 2.35 18.85 12.60
N LEU A 24 1.75 17.77 13.09
CA LEU A 24 0.86 16.92 12.31
C LEU A 24 -0.32 17.74 11.76
N ASN A 25 -1.02 18.47 12.64
CA ASN A 25 -2.12 19.35 12.26
C ASN A 25 -1.68 20.35 11.20
N HIS A 26 -0.52 20.98 11.37
CA HIS A 26 0.00 21.95 10.40
C HIS A 26 0.30 21.31 9.04
N LEU A 27 0.97 20.16 9.00
CA LEU A 27 1.34 19.46 7.76
C LEU A 27 0.11 18.97 7.00
N LEU A 28 -0.89 18.45 7.72
CA LEU A 28 -2.15 18.00 7.15
C LEU A 28 -3.03 19.17 6.68
N ASN A 29 -2.97 20.33 7.35
CA ASN A 29 -3.74 21.51 6.97
C ASN A 29 -3.06 22.44 5.96
N THR A 30 -1.78 22.22 5.66
CA THR A 30 -1.02 23.09 4.75
C THR A 30 -0.27 22.33 3.64
N PRO A 31 -0.83 21.25 3.05
CA PRO A 31 -0.18 20.60 1.93
C PRO A 31 -0.23 21.53 0.69
N PRO A 32 0.71 21.39 -0.26
CA PRO A 32 0.64 22.10 -1.53
C PRO A 32 -0.69 21.83 -2.27
N PRO A 33 -1.19 22.77 -3.08
CA PRO A 33 -2.37 22.53 -3.91
C PRO A 33 -2.13 21.36 -4.87
N TYR A 34 -3.19 20.63 -5.23
CA TYR A 34 -3.10 19.43 -6.09
C TYR A 34 -2.13 18.38 -5.55
N SER A 35 -2.28 18.05 -4.26
CA SER A 35 -1.48 17.01 -3.61
C SER A 35 -2.36 15.91 -3.03
N VAL A 36 -1.81 14.70 -3.03
CA VAL A 36 -2.34 13.56 -2.28
C VAL A 36 -1.46 13.39 -1.05
N VAL A 37 -2.05 13.47 0.13
CA VAL A 37 -1.36 13.19 1.38
C VAL A 37 -1.51 11.72 1.72
N VAL A 38 -0.40 11.07 2.08
CA VAL A 38 -0.37 9.65 2.43
C VAL A 38 0.18 9.50 3.85
N LEU A 39 -0.64 8.97 4.75
CA LEU A 39 -0.21 8.52 6.07
C LEU A 39 0.16 7.05 6.00
N GLU A 40 1.43 6.74 6.24
CA GLU A 40 1.93 5.37 6.21
C GLU A 40 1.86 4.70 7.58
N ASP A 41 1.52 3.40 7.58
CA ASP A 41 1.54 2.50 8.73
C ASP A 41 0.83 3.08 9.96
N VAL A 42 -0.41 3.54 9.78
CA VAL A 42 -1.17 4.22 10.85
C VAL A 42 -1.42 3.33 12.06
N ASP A 43 -1.37 2.00 11.91
CA ASP A 43 -1.47 1.04 13.01
C ASP A 43 -0.20 0.96 13.87
N ALA A 44 0.97 1.27 13.32
CA ALA A 44 2.25 1.22 14.05
C ALA A 44 2.40 2.42 15.02
N ALA A 45 1.79 3.56 14.69
CA ALA A 45 1.90 4.77 15.49
C ALA A 45 1.15 4.71 16.83
N PHE A 46 0.09 3.91 16.90
CA PHE A 46 -0.77 3.80 18.08
C PHE A 46 -0.88 2.36 18.59
N GLY A 47 0.16 1.55 18.32
CA GLY A 47 0.29 0.18 18.84
C GLY A 47 -0.08 0.11 20.32
N SER A 48 -0.74 -0.99 20.69
CA SER A 48 -1.40 -1.22 21.98
C SER A 48 -0.61 -0.62 23.15
N ARG A 49 -1.30 0.04 24.09
CA ARG A 49 -0.74 0.68 25.30
C ARG A 49 0.17 -0.21 26.16
N ASP A 50 0.26 -1.50 25.85
CA ASP A 50 1.12 -2.50 26.47
C ASP A 50 2.51 -2.65 25.81
N ASP A 51 2.84 -1.83 24.80
CA ASP A 51 4.14 -1.89 24.14
C ASP A 51 5.25 -1.35 25.08
N PRO A 52 6.15 -2.19 25.62
CA PRO A 52 7.11 -1.80 26.66
C PRO A 52 8.09 -0.71 26.18
N VAL A 53 8.23 -0.51 24.86
CA VAL A 53 9.01 0.57 24.27
C VAL A 53 8.42 1.95 24.59
N GLN A 54 7.09 2.08 24.66
CA GLN A 54 6.41 3.32 25.05
C GLN A 54 6.60 3.64 26.55
N SER A 55 6.89 2.62 27.37
CA SER A 55 7.12 2.76 28.82
C SER A 55 8.59 3.01 29.21
N SER A 56 9.48 3.19 28.24
CA SER A 56 10.89 3.44 28.54
C SER A 56 11.13 4.92 28.91
N LYS A 57 11.83 5.16 30.03
CA LYS A 57 12.20 6.50 30.54
C LYS A 57 12.91 7.40 29.52
N ALA A 58 13.44 6.83 28.44
CA ALA A 58 14.02 7.57 27.31
C ALA A 58 12.99 8.35 26.47
N TYR A 59 11.69 8.05 26.62
CA TYR A 59 10.58 8.76 25.99
C TYR A 59 9.80 9.65 26.95
N GLU A 60 10.16 9.73 28.23
CA GLU A 60 9.59 10.71 29.17
C GLU A 60 9.97 12.12 28.72
N GLY A 61 8.98 12.88 28.22
CA GLY A 61 9.14 14.29 27.81
C GLY A 61 9.20 14.55 26.30
N LEU A 62 9.15 13.52 25.45
CA LEU A 62 9.00 13.71 24.00
C LEU A 62 7.51 13.86 23.67
N THR A 63 7.10 15.03 23.16
CA THR A 63 5.79 15.22 22.53
C THR A 63 5.75 14.38 21.25
N ARG A 64 4.76 13.50 21.16
CA ARG A 64 4.53 12.61 20.02
C ARG A 64 3.10 12.79 19.56
N VAL A 65 2.83 12.39 18.32
CA VAL A 65 1.46 12.29 17.82
C VAL A 65 0.63 11.42 18.76
N THR A 66 -0.41 12.01 19.32
CA THR A 66 -1.44 11.32 20.09
C THR A 66 -2.55 10.85 19.17
N PHE A 67 -3.27 9.82 19.60
CA PHE A 67 -4.41 9.34 18.83
C PHE A 67 -5.49 10.44 18.65
N SER A 68 -5.75 11.21 19.71
CA SER A 68 -6.61 12.40 19.64
C SER A 68 -6.10 13.47 18.68
N GLY A 69 -4.79 13.71 18.65
CA GLY A 69 -4.15 14.64 17.73
C GLY A 69 -4.35 14.24 16.28
N LEU A 70 -4.16 12.96 15.95
CA LEU A 70 -4.46 12.44 14.62
C LEU A 70 -5.94 12.62 14.26
N LEU A 71 -6.86 12.27 15.16
CA LEU A 71 -8.29 12.42 14.89
C LEU A 71 -8.67 13.87 14.57
N ASN A 72 -8.16 14.82 15.36
CA ASN A 72 -8.39 16.25 15.13
C ASN A 72 -7.78 16.72 13.80
N ALA A 73 -6.60 16.21 13.45
CA ALA A 73 -5.93 16.58 12.21
C ALA A 73 -6.68 16.05 10.98
N VAL A 74 -7.18 14.81 11.03
CA VAL A 74 -8.02 14.23 9.95
C VAL A 74 -9.33 15.00 9.81
N ASP A 75 -9.98 15.38 10.91
CA ASP A 75 -11.20 16.20 10.87
C ASP A 75 -10.93 17.59 10.23
N GLY A 76 -9.76 18.17 10.48
CA GLY A 76 -9.30 19.40 9.82
C GLY A 76 -9.12 19.23 8.31
N VAL A 77 -8.50 18.13 7.87
CA VAL A 77 -8.34 17.80 6.44
C VAL A 77 -9.69 17.60 5.76
N ALA A 78 -10.60 16.86 6.41
CA ALA A 78 -11.93 16.59 5.87
C ALA A 78 -12.77 17.86 5.66
N SER A 79 -12.41 18.95 6.34
CA SER A 79 -13.07 20.25 6.24
C SER A 79 -12.44 21.18 5.19
N ALA A 80 -11.34 20.77 4.55
CA ALA A 80 -10.60 21.58 3.59
C ALA A 80 -10.85 21.13 2.13
N ASP A 81 -11.13 22.08 1.25
CA ASP A 81 -11.38 21.82 -0.16
C ASP A 81 -10.12 21.27 -0.88
N GLU A 82 -10.34 20.47 -1.94
CA GLU A 82 -9.33 20.00 -2.90
C GLU A 82 -8.22 19.08 -2.36
N ARG A 83 -8.48 18.35 -1.27
CA ARG A 83 -7.48 17.47 -0.65
C ARG A 83 -7.91 16.03 -0.63
N ILE A 84 -6.94 15.13 -0.87
CA ILE A 84 -7.16 13.69 -0.81
C ILE A 84 -6.17 13.10 0.21
N LEU A 85 -6.72 12.44 1.22
CA LEU A 85 -5.96 11.71 2.23
C LEU A 85 -6.04 10.21 1.94
N PHE A 86 -4.87 9.57 1.83
CA PHE A 86 -4.73 8.12 1.85
C PHE A 86 -4.10 7.70 3.18
N MET A 87 -4.57 6.58 3.71
CA MET A 87 -3.94 5.92 4.85
C MET A 87 -3.62 4.48 4.47
N THR A 88 -2.42 4.01 4.84
CA THR A 88 -2.06 2.59 4.71
C THR A 88 -2.00 1.95 6.08
N THR A 89 -2.44 0.70 6.16
CA THR A 89 -2.36 -0.10 7.38
C THR A 89 -2.22 -1.57 7.02
N ASN A 90 -1.42 -2.30 7.79
CA ASN A 90 -1.33 -3.75 7.69
C ASN A 90 -2.35 -4.45 8.60
N HIS A 91 -2.87 -3.73 9.60
CA HIS A 91 -3.70 -4.26 10.68
C HIS A 91 -4.91 -3.37 10.94
N ILE A 92 -5.92 -3.44 10.07
CA ILE A 92 -7.14 -2.63 10.19
C ILE A 92 -7.88 -2.86 11.52
N GLU A 93 -7.75 -4.05 12.11
CA GLU A 93 -8.30 -4.44 13.40
C GLU A 93 -7.67 -3.71 14.59
N ARG A 94 -6.48 -3.12 14.41
CA ARG A 94 -5.81 -2.27 15.42
C ARG A 94 -6.27 -0.83 15.37
N LEU A 95 -7.01 -0.43 14.34
CA LEU A 95 -7.50 0.93 14.21
C LEU A 95 -8.76 1.12 15.03
N ASP A 96 -8.78 2.20 15.81
CA ASP A 96 -9.97 2.59 16.55
C ASP A 96 -11.13 2.89 15.57
N PRO A 97 -12.34 2.37 15.81
CA PRO A 97 -13.51 2.62 14.96
C PRO A 97 -13.82 4.09 14.72
N ALA A 98 -13.46 4.98 15.64
CA ALA A 98 -13.61 6.42 15.49
C ALA A 98 -12.75 6.97 14.35
N LEU A 99 -11.55 6.44 14.08
CA LEU A 99 -10.70 6.89 12.97
C LEU A 99 -11.30 6.51 11.62
N ILE A 100 -11.86 5.31 11.49
CA ILE A 100 -12.31 4.73 10.21
C ILE A 100 -13.82 4.87 9.94
N ARG A 101 -14.51 5.73 10.69
CA ARG A 101 -15.94 6.00 10.49
C ARG A 101 -16.20 6.90 9.27
N PRO A 102 -17.41 6.86 8.68
CA PRO A 102 -17.79 7.76 7.59
C PRO A 102 -17.56 9.24 7.94
N GLY A 103 -17.10 10.03 6.98
CA GLY A 103 -16.69 11.43 7.17
C GLY A 103 -15.22 11.61 7.56
N ARG A 104 -14.53 10.55 8.01
CA ARG A 104 -13.06 10.50 8.13
C ARG A 104 -12.45 9.57 7.09
N VAL A 105 -13.07 8.41 6.89
CA VAL A 105 -12.70 7.44 5.86
C VAL A 105 -13.95 7.01 5.10
N ASP A 106 -14.08 7.49 3.86
CA ASP A 106 -15.23 7.19 3.02
C ASP A 106 -15.04 5.92 2.19
N VAL A 107 -13.79 5.60 1.84
CA VAL A 107 -13.45 4.42 1.03
C VAL A 107 -12.42 3.56 1.76
N LYS A 108 -12.72 2.26 1.89
CA LYS A 108 -11.81 1.25 2.42
C LYS A 108 -11.57 0.20 1.34
N GLN A 109 -10.31 0.00 0.97
CA GLN A 109 -9.92 -0.98 -0.04
C GLN A 109 -8.90 -1.94 0.55
N TYR A 110 -9.22 -3.24 0.48
CA TYR A 110 -8.30 -4.30 0.88
C TYR A 110 -7.38 -4.68 -0.29
N PHE A 111 -6.09 -4.81 -0.01
CA PHE A 111 -5.07 -5.30 -0.94
C PHE A 111 -4.48 -6.60 -0.39
N GLY A 112 -4.94 -7.73 -0.94
CA GLY A 112 -4.53 -9.06 -0.50
C GLY A 112 -3.48 -9.72 -1.40
N TYR A 113 -3.35 -11.04 -1.25
CA TYR A 113 -2.48 -11.87 -2.07
C TYR A 113 -2.91 -11.95 -3.53
N CYS A 114 -2.00 -12.43 -4.38
CA CYS A 114 -2.24 -12.59 -5.80
C CYS A 114 -3.38 -13.58 -6.06
N THR A 115 -4.42 -13.12 -6.77
CA THR A 115 -5.46 -13.99 -7.29
C THR A 115 -5.05 -14.58 -8.65
N ALA A 116 -5.67 -15.70 -9.04
CA ALA A 116 -5.50 -16.27 -10.40
C ALA A 116 -5.74 -15.23 -11.51
N THR A 117 -6.64 -14.27 -11.27
CA THR A 117 -6.93 -13.18 -12.21
C THR A 117 -5.79 -12.18 -12.32
N MET A 118 -5.05 -11.86 -11.25
CA MET A 118 -3.87 -10.98 -11.33
C MET A 118 -2.75 -11.57 -12.20
N PHE A 119 -2.61 -12.90 -12.19
CA PHE A 119 -1.65 -13.62 -13.05
C PHE A 119 -2.04 -13.66 -14.53
N PHE A 120 -3.28 -13.36 -14.91
CA PHE A 120 -3.72 -13.39 -16.32
C PHE A 120 -4.12 -11.99 -16.83
N LYS A 121 -4.52 -11.11 -15.93
CA LYS A 121 -5.07 -9.79 -16.19
C LYS A 121 -4.39 -8.82 -15.23
N ALA A 122 -3.21 -8.29 -15.60
CA ALA A 122 -2.76 -7.06 -14.95
C ALA A 122 -3.73 -5.96 -15.39
N GLY A 123 -4.22 -5.23 -14.41
CA GLY A 123 -5.26 -4.24 -14.58
C GLY A 123 -6.52 -4.64 -13.83
N PHE A 124 -6.48 -4.44 -12.51
CA PHE A 124 -7.59 -3.74 -11.89
C PHE A 124 -7.68 -2.39 -12.63
N ALA A 125 -8.44 -2.34 -13.72
CA ALA A 125 -8.87 -1.07 -14.26
C ALA A 125 -10.02 -0.64 -13.35
N PRO A 126 -9.83 0.30 -12.41
CA PRO A 126 -10.99 1.00 -11.91
C PRO A 126 -11.63 1.65 -13.13
N CYS A 127 -12.95 1.55 -13.23
CA CYS A 127 -13.74 2.05 -14.33
C CYS A 127 -13.59 3.57 -14.51
N ILE A 128 -12.47 4.06 -15.04
CA ILE A 128 -12.28 5.44 -15.48
C ILE A 128 -11.34 5.41 -16.69
N SER A 129 -11.94 5.44 -17.87
CA SER A 129 -11.39 5.98 -19.12
C SER A 129 -10.05 5.40 -19.68
N ASN A 130 -10.18 4.65 -20.78
CA ASN A 130 -9.30 4.66 -21.96
C ASN A 130 -7.77 4.72 -21.80
N LYS A 131 -7.11 3.55 -21.73
CA LYS A 131 -6.09 3.05 -22.71
C LYS A 131 -5.30 1.86 -22.12
N SER A 132 -5.54 0.68 -22.69
CA SER A 132 -4.57 -0.42 -22.90
C SER A 132 -3.49 -0.69 -21.85
N LEU A 133 -3.86 -1.26 -20.69
CA LEU A 133 -2.98 -2.15 -19.94
C LEU A 133 -3.60 -3.55 -19.98
N ARG A 134 -3.43 -4.25 -21.12
CA ARG A 134 -3.90 -5.61 -21.33
C ARG A 134 -2.70 -6.56 -21.35
N GLY A 135 -2.33 -7.07 -20.20
CA GLY A 135 -1.36 -8.16 -20.08
C GLY A 135 -1.31 -8.65 -18.65
N SER A 136 -1.06 -9.93 -18.40
CA SER A 136 -0.76 -10.47 -17.06
C SER A 136 0.42 -9.77 -16.36
N MET A 137 0.60 -9.94 -15.04
CA MET A 137 1.83 -9.51 -14.35
C MET A 137 3.09 -10.03 -15.07
N PHE A 138 3.02 -11.27 -15.56
CA PHE A 138 4.07 -11.91 -16.35
C PHE A 138 4.35 -11.20 -17.68
N GLN A 139 3.30 -10.91 -18.46
CA GLN A 139 3.44 -10.20 -19.74
C GLN A 139 3.88 -8.75 -19.57
N HIS A 140 3.42 -8.07 -18.51
CA HIS A 140 3.87 -6.72 -18.20
C HIS A 140 5.36 -6.69 -17.87
N PHE A 141 5.85 -7.69 -17.14
CA PHE A 141 7.25 -7.76 -16.74
C PHE A 141 8.20 -8.09 -17.91
N TYR A 142 7.86 -9.09 -18.74
CA TYR A 142 8.72 -9.54 -19.85
C TYR A 142 8.45 -8.84 -21.19
N GLY A 143 7.39 -8.04 -21.30
CA GLY A 143 7.02 -7.34 -22.51
C GLY A 143 6.88 -8.28 -23.71
N SER A 144 7.63 -7.99 -24.79
CA SER A 144 7.62 -8.78 -26.03
C SER A 144 8.10 -10.22 -25.88
N ASN A 145 8.82 -10.54 -24.80
CA ASN A 145 9.41 -11.87 -24.60
C ASN A 145 8.42 -12.85 -23.93
N ALA A 146 7.24 -12.38 -23.50
CA ALA A 146 6.21 -13.21 -22.90
C ALA A 146 5.07 -13.54 -23.87
N THR A 147 4.87 -14.83 -24.11
CA THR A 147 3.69 -15.33 -24.83
C THR A 147 2.51 -15.54 -23.87
N THR A 148 1.30 -15.50 -24.41
CA THR A 148 0.07 -15.81 -23.63
C THR A 148 0.10 -17.24 -23.05
N GLU A 149 0.72 -18.17 -23.76
CA GLU A 149 0.89 -19.55 -23.29
C GLU A 149 1.80 -19.63 -22.06
N MET A 150 2.95 -18.93 -22.07
CA MET A 150 3.84 -18.86 -20.91
C MET A 150 3.15 -18.22 -19.70
N ALA A 151 2.41 -17.13 -19.90
CA ALA A 151 1.65 -16.50 -18.82
C ALA A 151 0.58 -17.44 -18.23
N THR A 152 -0.08 -18.24 -19.08
CA THR A 152 -1.07 -19.23 -18.66
C THR A 152 -0.41 -20.35 -17.86
N LYS A 153 0.73 -20.87 -18.34
CA LYS A 153 1.52 -21.89 -17.63
C LYS A 153 2.01 -21.39 -16.27
N PHE A 154 2.51 -20.15 -16.20
CA PHE A 154 2.95 -19.52 -14.96
C PHE A 154 1.80 -19.39 -13.96
N ARG A 155 0.62 -18.92 -14.41
CA ARG A 155 -0.59 -18.87 -13.58
C ARG A 155 -0.95 -20.24 -13.02
N ASP A 156 -1.08 -21.23 -13.89
CA ASP A 156 -1.55 -22.56 -13.49
C ASP A 156 -0.59 -23.21 -12.50
N ALA A 157 0.71 -23.04 -12.72
CA ALA A 157 1.73 -23.48 -11.80
C ALA A 157 1.67 -22.71 -10.46
N ALA A 158 1.39 -21.40 -10.48
CA ALA A 158 1.29 -20.59 -9.25
C ALA A 158 0.09 -20.99 -8.41
N VAL A 159 -1.06 -21.19 -9.05
CA VAL A 159 -2.30 -21.63 -8.41
C VAL A 159 -2.15 -23.05 -7.87
N ALA A 160 -1.46 -23.93 -8.59
CA ALA A 160 -1.21 -25.31 -8.17
C ALA A 160 -0.33 -25.42 -6.89
N LEU A 161 0.44 -24.38 -6.54
CA LEU A 161 1.20 -24.38 -5.28
C LEU A 161 0.29 -24.32 -4.05
N GLY A 162 -0.94 -23.80 -4.17
CA GLY A 162 -1.90 -23.74 -3.06
C GLY A 162 -1.44 -22.90 -1.86
N VAL A 163 -0.51 -21.96 -2.06
CA VAL A 163 -0.01 -21.05 -1.03
C VAL A 163 -0.31 -19.60 -1.39
N ASP A 164 -0.43 -18.76 -0.37
CA ASP A 164 -0.57 -17.32 -0.54
C ASP A 164 0.75 -16.71 -1.04
N ILE A 165 0.68 -15.98 -2.15
CA ILE A 165 1.83 -15.33 -2.79
C ILE A 165 1.52 -13.84 -2.90
N SER A 166 2.41 -12.98 -2.38
CA SER A 166 2.25 -11.54 -2.51
C SER A 166 2.73 -11.03 -3.87
N PRO A 167 2.19 -9.90 -4.38
CA PRO A 167 2.70 -9.29 -5.60
C PRO A 167 4.20 -8.97 -5.55
N ALA A 168 4.72 -8.62 -4.37
CA ALA A 168 6.15 -8.38 -4.17
C ALA A 168 6.99 -9.65 -4.33
N GLN A 169 6.51 -10.81 -3.85
CA GLN A 169 7.19 -12.10 -4.07
C GLN A 169 7.22 -12.46 -5.55
N VAL A 170 6.11 -12.25 -6.28
CA VAL A 170 6.07 -12.45 -7.73
C VAL A 170 7.10 -11.55 -8.42
N GLN A 171 7.10 -10.25 -8.09
CA GLN A 171 8.04 -9.31 -8.69
C GLN A 171 9.50 -9.69 -8.39
N GLY A 172 9.84 -10.01 -7.14
CA GLY A 172 11.18 -10.45 -6.75
C GLY A 172 11.62 -11.72 -7.50
N TYR A 173 10.72 -12.70 -7.59
CA TYR A 173 10.95 -13.94 -8.34
C TYR A 173 11.23 -13.71 -9.83
N LEU A 174 10.44 -12.84 -10.46
CA LEU A 174 10.61 -12.48 -11.88
C LEU A 174 11.90 -11.69 -12.13
N LEU A 175 12.29 -10.81 -11.19
CA LEU A 175 13.54 -10.07 -11.25
C LEU A 175 14.77 -10.98 -11.27
N LEU A 176 14.75 -12.10 -10.54
CA LEU A 176 15.82 -13.10 -10.57
C LEU A 176 15.93 -13.83 -11.91
N ARG A 177 14.90 -13.77 -12.75
CA ARG A 177 14.81 -14.43 -14.06
C ARG A 177 14.44 -13.44 -15.15
N LYS A 178 14.99 -12.23 -15.08
CA LYS A 178 14.62 -11.10 -15.95
C LYS A 178 14.76 -11.39 -17.44
N GLU A 179 15.76 -12.18 -17.81
CA GLU A 179 16.09 -12.47 -19.22
C GLU A 179 15.48 -13.79 -19.72
N ASP A 180 14.98 -14.63 -18.82
CA ASP A 180 14.51 -15.97 -19.14
C ASP A 180 13.07 -16.24 -18.65
N PRO A 181 12.05 -15.94 -19.48
CA PRO A 181 10.65 -16.21 -19.15
C PRO A 181 10.33 -17.71 -19.09
N GLN A 182 11.09 -18.58 -19.77
CA GLN A 182 10.85 -20.02 -19.76
C GLN A 182 11.31 -20.65 -18.43
N ALA A 183 12.46 -20.21 -17.91
CA ALA A 183 12.92 -20.59 -16.58
C ALA A 183 11.93 -20.16 -15.50
N ALA A 184 11.31 -18.99 -15.63
CA ALA A 184 10.29 -18.50 -14.70
C ALA A 184 9.02 -19.36 -14.68
N CYS A 185 8.68 -20.00 -15.80
CA CYS A 185 7.57 -20.95 -15.85
C CYS A 185 7.93 -22.32 -15.27
N SER A 186 9.18 -22.74 -15.41
CA SER A 186 9.63 -24.09 -15.07
C SER A 186 9.94 -24.27 -13.59
N ASP A 187 10.45 -23.22 -12.93
CA ASP A 187 10.90 -23.28 -11.54
C ASP A 187 10.06 -22.37 -10.63
N ILE A 188 8.73 -22.41 -10.75
CA ILE A 188 7.88 -21.53 -9.95
C ILE A 188 7.92 -21.87 -8.46
N SER A 189 8.22 -23.12 -8.12
CA SER A 189 8.26 -23.61 -6.73
C SER A 189 9.22 -22.82 -5.83
N SER A 190 10.27 -22.21 -6.41
CA SER A 190 11.22 -21.39 -5.67
C SER A 190 10.67 -20.02 -5.26
N ILE A 191 9.50 -19.58 -5.75
CA ILE A 191 8.84 -18.33 -5.32
C ILE A 191 8.58 -18.29 -3.81
N VAL A 192 8.31 -19.45 -3.21
CA VAL A 192 8.03 -19.59 -1.77
C VAL A 192 9.30 -19.40 -0.93
N ARG A 193 10.48 -19.57 -1.54
CA ARG A 193 11.78 -19.40 -0.87
C ARG A 193 12.25 -17.94 -0.85
N CYS A 194 11.63 -17.06 -1.64
CA CYS A 194 11.81 -15.62 -1.54
C CYS A 194 10.95 -15.11 -0.37
N LYS A 195 11.48 -15.22 0.85
CA LYS A 195 11.01 -14.51 2.04
C LYS A 195 12.10 -13.58 2.54
#